data_AF-A0A2N8BS20-F1
#
_entry.id   AF-A0A2N8BS20-F1
#
_cell.length_a   1.000
_cell.length_b   1.000
_cell.length_c   1.000
_cell.angle_alpha   90.00
_cell.angle_beta   90.00
_cell.angle_gamma   90.00
#
_symmetry.space_group_name_H-M   'P 1'
#
loop_
_entity.id
_entity.type
_entity.pdbx_description
1 polymer ?
#
loop_
_entity_poly.entity_id
_entity_poly.type
_entity_poly.pdbx_seq_one_letter_code
_entity_poly.pdbx_strand_id
1 'polypeptide(L)'
;LGPHQGGGKQTCCGVVPRNWTPGLRAIVEWEKDPDPYSYGKWTERPYSDAWRKRMEAHKQQYSYHKVVVEIPQYTVAGTLKVHFLPCDQIRVSADNIKPGTPGYPYNYPMNMEEPKVCPHS
;
A
#
# COMPACT_ATOMS: atom_id res chain seq x y z
N LEU A 1 1.43 -4.12 5.68
CA LEU A 1 2.09 -2.85 5.29
C LEU A 1 2.02 -1.90 6.48
N GLY A 2 3.16 -1.52 7.04
CA GLY A 2 3.25 -0.51 8.12
C GLY A 2 3.67 0.87 7.59
N PRO A 3 3.53 1.96 8.37
CA PRO A 3 3.84 3.35 7.96
C PRO A 3 5.28 3.58 7.48
N HIS A 4 6.20 2.65 7.72
CA HIS A 4 7.60 2.70 7.27
C HIS A 4 7.98 1.60 6.29
N GLN A 5 7.03 0.79 5.81
CA GLN A 5 7.32 -0.35 4.91
C GLN A 5 7.32 0.03 3.42
N GLY A 6 7.35 1.33 3.11
CA GLY A 6 7.31 1.91 1.76
C GLY A 6 8.66 2.36 1.19
N GLY A 7 9.78 1.81 1.66
CA GLY A 7 11.13 2.18 1.22
C GLY A 7 11.84 1.04 0.46
N GLY A 8 12.03 1.20 -0.86
CA GLY A 8 13.03 0.48 -1.66
C GLY A 8 12.79 -1.02 -1.98
N LYS A 9 11.82 -1.69 -1.35
CA LYS A 9 11.47 -3.11 -1.61
C LYS A 9 10.01 -3.32 -2.08
N GLN A 10 9.35 -2.26 -2.54
CA GLN A 10 8.02 -2.35 -3.15
C GLN A 10 8.21 -2.40 -4.68
N THR A 11 8.14 -3.59 -5.27
CA THR A 11 8.12 -3.74 -6.73
C THR A 11 6.69 -3.47 -7.21
N CYS A 12 6.38 -2.22 -7.56
CA CYS A 12 5.14 -1.89 -8.26
C CYS A 12 5.33 -2.17 -9.75
N CYS A 13 4.50 -3.05 -10.34
CA CYS A 13 4.52 -3.42 -11.76
C CYS A 13 3.24 -2.99 -12.49
N GLY A 14 2.61 -1.89 -12.09
CA GLY A 14 1.43 -1.38 -12.79
C GLY A 14 1.83 -0.61 -14.06
N VAL A 15 1.25 -1.00 -15.21
CA VAL A 15 1.39 -0.27 -16.47
C VAL A 15 0.24 0.72 -16.58
N VAL A 16 0.56 1.99 -16.83
CA VAL A 16 -0.43 3.05 -17.09
C VAL A 16 -0.42 3.43 -18.57
N PRO A 17 -1.57 3.76 -19.17
CA PRO A 17 -1.62 4.21 -20.56
C PRO A 17 -0.73 5.44 -20.80
N ARG A 18 -0.20 5.58 -22.02
CA ARG A 18 0.60 6.78 -22.37
C ARG A 18 -0.21 8.07 -22.26
N ASN A 19 -1.46 8.03 -22.72
CA ASN A 19 -2.39 9.15 -22.65
C ASN A 19 -3.50 8.79 -21.66
N TRP A 20 -3.78 9.69 -20.73
CA TRP A 20 -4.90 9.54 -19.82
C TRP A 20 -6.24 9.72 -20.55
N THR A 21 -7.27 9.02 -20.10
CA THR A 21 -8.66 9.17 -20.57
C THR A 21 -9.62 9.26 -19.38
N PRO A 22 -10.73 10.01 -19.51
CA PRO A 22 -11.76 10.06 -18.47
C PRO A 22 -12.23 8.68 -18.02
N GLY A 23 -12.33 8.47 -16.70
CA GLY A 23 -12.75 7.19 -16.11
C GLY A 23 -11.65 6.13 -16.01
N LEU A 24 -10.38 6.48 -16.27
CA LEU A 24 -9.25 5.58 -16.05
C LEU A 24 -9.16 5.18 -14.56
N ARG A 25 -9.14 3.87 -14.30
CA ARG A 25 -9.18 3.27 -12.96
C ARG A 25 -8.12 2.19 -12.80
N ALA A 26 -7.61 2.05 -11.58
CA ALA A 26 -6.77 0.95 -11.15
C ALA A 26 -7.55 0.02 -10.22
N ILE A 27 -7.28 -1.28 -10.30
CA ILE A 27 -7.63 -2.24 -9.25
C ILE A 27 -6.40 -2.37 -8.36
N VAL A 28 -6.56 -2.11 -7.07
CA VAL A 28 -5.48 -2.25 -6.09
C VAL A 28 -5.89 -3.33 -5.10
N GLU A 29 -5.02 -4.31 -4.94
CA GLU A 29 -5.17 -5.44 -4.03
C GLU A 29 -3.99 -5.46 -3.07
N TRP A 30 -4.26 -5.67 -1.78
CA TRP A 30 -3.20 -5.77 -0.77
C TRP A 30 -3.59 -6.65 0.41
N GLU A 31 -2.57 -7.12 1.11
CA GLU A 31 -2.69 -7.83 2.38
C GLU A 31 -2.19 -6.95 3.52
N LYS A 32 -2.90 -6.96 4.66
CA LYS A 32 -2.50 -6.28 5.90
C LYS A 32 -2.28 -7.32 6.99
N ASP A 33 -1.01 -7.48 7.36
CA ASP A 33 -0.57 -8.20 8.55
C ASP A 33 -0.95 -7.39 9.81
N PRO A 34 -1.73 -7.95 10.76
CA PRO A 34 -2.11 -7.27 11.99
C PRO A 34 -0.95 -7.10 13.00
N ASP A 35 0.10 -7.92 12.92
CA ASP A 35 1.31 -7.80 13.74
C ASP A 35 2.58 -8.05 12.89
N PRO A 36 2.96 -7.06 12.06
CA PRO A 36 4.04 -7.19 11.09
C PRO A 36 5.44 -7.21 11.71
N TYR A 37 5.57 -7.15 13.03
CA TYR A 37 6.87 -7.26 13.72
C TYR A 37 6.94 -8.49 14.64
N SER A 38 5.89 -9.30 14.67
CA SER A 38 5.79 -10.51 15.49
C SER A 38 6.97 -11.47 15.28
N TYR A 39 7.41 -11.65 14.03
CA TYR A 39 8.49 -12.58 13.66
C TYR A 39 9.82 -12.29 14.34
N GLY A 40 10.08 -11.04 14.75
CA GLY A 40 11.30 -10.67 15.46
C GLY A 40 11.37 -11.24 16.88
N LYS A 41 10.24 -11.70 17.42
CA LYS A 41 10.12 -12.30 18.77
C LYS A 41 10.04 -13.82 18.73
N TRP A 42 10.04 -14.43 17.55
CA TRP A 42 9.87 -15.87 17.39
C TRP A 42 11.17 -16.58 17.73
N THR A 43 11.07 -17.71 18.43
CA THR A 43 12.23 -18.48 18.88
C THR A 43 12.68 -19.48 17.81
N GLU A 44 11.79 -19.83 16.88
CA GLU A 44 12.08 -20.72 15.77
C GLU A 44 13.12 -20.09 14.84
N ARG A 45 14.12 -20.88 14.43
CA ARG A 45 15.12 -20.43 13.44
C ARG A 45 14.40 -20.01 12.14
N PRO A 46 14.67 -18.82 11.59
CA PRO A 46 14.07 -18.38 10.33
C PRO A 46 14.18 -19.45 9.23
N TYR A 47 13.08 -19.65 8.50
CA TYR A 47 12.94 -20.62 7.40
C TYR A 47 13.02 -22.11 7.77
N SER A 48 13.12 -22.48 9.06
CA SER A 48 12.92 -23.86 9.52
C SER A 48 11.46 -24.32 9.35
N ASP A 49 11.20 -25.62 9.43
CA ASP A 49 9.84 -26.15 9.31
C ASP A 49 8.91 -25.62 10.40
N ALA A 50 9.40 -25.51 11.63
CA ALA A 50 8.66 -24.90 12.74
C ALA A 50 8.33 -23.43 12.45
N TRP A 51 9.29 -22.65 11.95
CA TRP A 51 9.08 -21.26 11.57
C TRP A 51 8.08 -21.11 10.42
N ARG A 52 8.16 -21.98 9.39
CA ARG A 52 7.22 -21.98 8.26
C ARG A 52 5.81 -22.32 8.71
N LYS A 53 5.64 -23.32 9.58
CA LYS A 53 4.34 -23.69 10.15
C LYS A 53 3.73 -22.53 10.95
N ARG A 54 4.54 -21.81 11.72
CA ARG A 54 4.10 -20.63 12.48
C ARG A 54 3.76 -19.46 11.57
N MET A 55 4.57 -19.19 10.54
CA MET A 55 4.26 -18.19 9.52
C MET A 55 2.93 -18.48 8.83
N GLU A 56 2.66 -19.74 8.50
CA GLU A 56 1.40 -20.11 7.86
C GLU A 56 0.20 -19.81 8.77
N ALA A 57 0.29 -20.16 10.06
CA ALA A 57 -0.74 -19.81 11.04
C ALA A 57 -0.89 -18.29 11.23
N HIS A 58 0.21 -17.53 11.20
CA HIS A 58 0.20 -16.07 11.29
C HIS A 58 -0.49 -15.43 10.08
N LYS A 59 -0.21 -15.92 8.87
CA LYS A 59 -0.84 -15.44 7.62
C LYS A 59 -2.34 -15.64 7.58
N GLN A 60 -2.88 -16.64 8.29
CA GLN A 60 -4.33 -16.83 8.42
C GLN A 60 -5.04 -15.65 9.10
N GLN A 61 -4.29 -14.78 9.80
CA GLN A 61 -4.81 -13.58 10.45
C GLN A 61 -4.72 -12.34 9.54
N TYR A 62 -4.16 -12.47 8.33
CA TYR A 62 -4.04 -11.35 7.42
C TYR A 62 -5.42 -10.95 6.89
N SER A 63 -5.62 -9.65 6.73
CA SER A 63 -6.79 -9.13 6.03
C SER A 63 -6.44 -8.87 4.56
N TYR A 64 -7.39 -9.19 3.70
CA TYR A 64 -7.30 -9.03 2.25
C TYR A 64 -8.20 -7.90 1.82
N HIS A 65 -7.67 -7.00 1.00
CA HIS A 65 -8.38 -5.81 0.57
C HIS A 65 -8.29 -5.66 -0.93
N LYS A 66 -9.37 -5.17 -1.52
CA LYS A 66 -9.48 -4.90 -2.95
C LYS A 66 -10.34 -3.67 -3.17
N VAL A 67 -9.85 -2.73 -3.95
CA VAL A 67 -10.60 -1.53 -4.30
C VAL A 67 -10.33 -1.10 -5.74
N VAL A 68 -11.37 -0.53 -6.35
CA VAL A 68 -11.26 0.17 -7.63
C VAL A 68 -11.11 1.65 -7.34
N VAL A 69 -10.02 2.25 -7.78
CA VAL A 69 -9.69 3.66 -7.53
C VAL A 69 -9.45 4.38 -8.84
N GLU A 70 -9.95 5.61 -8.95
CA GLU A 70 -9.66 6.45 -10.11
C GLU A 70 -8.20 6.89 -10.12
N ILE A 71 -7.62 6.89 -11.32
CA ILE A 71 -6.31 7.49 -11.55
C ILE A 71 -6.55 8.94 -11.99
N PRO A 72 -6.12 9.94 -11.21
CA PRO A 72 -6.23 11.33 -11.59
C PRO A 72 -5.56 11.60 -12.94
N GLN A 73 -6.05 12.62 -13.62
CA GLN A 73 -5.50 13.02 -14.92
C GLN A 73 -4.01 13.33 -14.83
N TYR A 74 -3.25 12.77 -15.77
CA TYR A 74 -1.85 13.11 -16.02
C TYR A 74 -1.66 13.54 -17.47
N THR A 75 -0.77 14.52 -17.68
CA THR A 75 -0.40 14.99 -19.03
C THR A 75 0.73 14.15 -19.62
N VAL A 76 1.67 13.72 -18.78
CA VAL A 76 2.77 12.83 -19.13
C VAL A 76 2.74 11.66 -18.15
N ALA A 77 2.57 10.45 -18.67
CA ALA A 77 2.63 9.23 -17.87
C ALA A 77 3.97 9.16 -17.12
N GLY A 78 3.90 8.82 -15.85
CA GLY A 78 5.04 8.71 -14.96
C GLY A 78 4.96 7.49 -14.08
N THR A 79 5.59 7.57 -12.92
CA THR A 79 5.59 6.49 -11.94
C THR A 79 4.20 6.32 -11.35
N LEU A 80 3.67 5.09 -11.38
CA LEU A 80 2.49 4.73 -10.61
C LEU A 80 2.84 4.67 -9.11
N LYS A 81 2.15 5.48 -8.31
CA LYS A 81 2.32 5.58 -6.87
C LYS A 81 1.00 5.23 -6.20
N VAL A 82 1.07 4.38 -5.17
CA VAL A 82 -0.08 4.01 -4.35
C VAL A 82 0.18 4.50 -2.93
N HIS A 83 -0.78 5.23 -2.38
CA HIS A 83 -0.78 5.73 -1.01
C HIS A 83 -1.80 4.94 -0.22
N PHE A 84 -1.32 4.19 0.78
CA PHE A 84 -2.16 3.57 1.79
C PHE A 84 -2.37 4.55 2.93
N LEU A 85 -3.63 4.83 3.25
CA LEU A 85 -4.06 5.77 4.28
C LEU A 85 -4.76 4.97 5.42
N PRO A 86 -4.99 5.60 6.58
CA PRO A 86 -5.83 5.02 7.62
C PRO A 86 -7.20 4.55 7.09
N CYS A 87 -7.77 3.56 7.77
CA CYS A 87 -9.07 2.99 7.42
C CYS A 87 -9.12 2.36 6.02
N ASP A 88 -7.99 1.77 5.62
CA ASP A 88 -7.85 1.03 4.37
C ASP A 88 -8.21 1.89 3.12
N GLN A 89 -8.18 3.22 3.28
CA GLN A 89 -8.36 4.16 2.19
C GLN A 89 -7.09 4.21 1.35
N ILE A 90 -7.27 4.39 0.03
CA ILE A 90 -6.13 4.54 -0.86
C ILE A 90 -6.26 5.76 -1.79
N ARG A 91 -5.10 6.25 -2.23
CA ARG A 91 -4.97 7.20 -3.33
C ARG A 91 -3.92 6.72 -4.31
N VAL A 92 -4.10 7.04 -5.58
CA VAL A 92 -3.19 6.65 -6.66
C VAL A 92 -2.82 7.87 -7.48
N SER A 93 -1.56 7.97 -7.89
CA SER A 93 -1.11 8.90 -8.94
C SER A 93 -0.26 8.15 -9.97
N ALA A 94 -0.22 8.67 -11.19
CA ALA A 94 0.56 8.12 -12.29
C ALA A 94 1.40 9.20 -13.00
N ASP A 95 1.74 10.27 -12.26
CA ASP A 95 2.50 11.40 -12.75
C ASP A 95 4.02 11.30 -12.44
N ASN A 96 4.78 12.29 -12.90
CA ASN A 96 6.22 12.40 -12.64
C ASN A 96 6.57 13.32 -11.46
N ILE A 97 5.58 13.77 -10.68
CA ILE A 97 5.78 14.63 -9.52
C ILE A 97 6.21 13.76 -8.33
N LYS A 98 7.27 14.17 -7.63
CA LYS A 98 7.82 13.40 -6.52
C LYS A 98 7.09 13.73 -5.21
N PRO A 99 6.84 12.74 -4.33
CA PRO A 99 6.36 13.02 -2.97
C PRO A 99 7.25 14.05 -2.26
N GLY A 100 6.65 15.02 -1.58
CA GLY A 100 7.34 16.10 -0.87
C GLY A 100 7.59 17.37 -1.69
N THR A 101 7.35 17.38 -3.00
CA THR A 101 7.48 18.62 -3.80
C THR A 101 6.23 19.50 -3.67
N PRO A 102 6.38 20.84 -3.79
CA PRO A 102 5.24 21.74 -3.95
C PRO A 102 4.36 21.28 -5.12
N GLY A 103 3.05 21.20 -4.90
CA GLY A 103 2.07 20.75 -5.91
C GLY A 103 1.83 19.25 -5.98
N TYR A 104 2.51 18.41 -5.19
CA TYR A 104 2.14 17.01 -5.08
C TYR A 104 0.84 16.86 -4.27
N PRO A 105 -0.24 16.29 -4.83
CA PRO A 105 -1.57 16.30 -4.20
C PRO A 105 -1.65 15.42 -2.95
N TYR A 106 -0.70 14.51 -2.76
CA TYR A 106 -0.72 13.50 -1.69
C TYR A 106 0.46 13.66 -0.72
N ASN A 107 0.80 14.91 -0.36
CA ASN A 107 1.79 15.23 0.68
C ASN A 107 1.23 14.97 2.09
N TYR A 108 0.86 13.72 2.36
CA TYR A 108 0.43 13.29 3.68
C TYR A 108 1.62 13.20 4.65
N PRO A 109 1.40 13.43 5.96
CA PRO A 109 2.44 13.17 6.95
C PRO A 109 2.80 11.68 6.95
N MET A 110 4.08 11.38 7.20
CA MET A 110 4.58 10.01 7.18
C MET A 110 3.95 9.12 8.25
N ASN A 111 3.58 9.72 9.38
CA ASN A 111 2.85 9.07 10.46
C ASN A 111 1.43 9.62 10.49
N MET A 112 0.46 8.76 10.22
CA MET A 112 -0.97 9.04 10.38
C MET A 112 -1.53 7.99 11.34
N GLU A 113 -2.13 8.44 12.44
CA GLU A 113 -2.78 7.53 13.37
C GLU A 113 -4.06 6.97 12.76
N GLU A 114 -4.28 5.67 12.93
CA GLU A 114 -5.52 5.02 12.52
C GLU A 114 -6.61 5.34 13.56
N PRO A 115 -7.74 5.96 13.17
CA PRO A 115 -8.78 6.32 14.11
C PRO A 115 -9.42 5.04 14.67
N LYS A 116 -9.88 5.11 15.93
CA LYS A 116 -10.54 3.98 16.62
C LYS A 116 -11.78 3.47 15.88
N VAL A 117 -12.46 4.37 15.18
CA VAL A 117 -13.62 4.05 14.36
C VAL A 117 -13.39 4.67 13.00
N CYS A 118 -13.47 3.85 11.96
CA CYS A 118 -13.35 4.32 10.60
C CYS A 118 -14.68 4.95 10.14
N PRO A 119 -14.65 6.15 9.55
CA PRO A 119 -15.85 6.74 8.99
C PRO A 119 -16.37 5.81 7.89
N HIS A 120 -17.64 5.44 7.98
CA HIS A 120 -18.31 4.71 6.91
C HIS A 120 -18.41 5.64 5.69
N SER A 121 -18.00 5.12 4.53
CA SER A 121 -18.07 5.82 3.25
C SER A 121 -19.47 5.71 2.65
#